data_AF-A0A518AY38-F1
#
_entry.id   AF-A0A518AY38-F1
#
_cell.length_a   1.000
_cell.length_b   1.000
_cell.length_c   1.000
_cell.angle_alpha   90.00
_cell.angle_beta   90.00
_cell.angle_gamma   90.00
#
_symmetry.space_group_name_H-M   'P 1'
#
loop_
_entity.id
_entity.type
_entity.pdbx_description
1 polymer ?
#
loop_
_entity_poly.entity_id
_entity_poly.type
_entity_poly.pdbx_seq_one_letter_code
_entity_poly.pdbx_strand_id
1 'polypeptide(L)' 'MSKRTMTLNLTEREMQVLDELCAKKSLNKTALMRQALRLYQAVDTRLEQGEKLLFENDKTKEKSELMVL' A
#
# COMPACT_ATOMS: atom_id res chain seq x y z
N MET A 1 -5.97 -19.12 -14.46
CA MET A 1 -4.66 -18.79 -13.83
C MET A 1 -4.48 -19.68 -12.61
N SER A 2 -3.30 -20.28 -12.43
CA SER A 2 -3.00 -21.05 -11.22
C SER A 2 -2.74 -20.10 -10.04
N LYS A 3 -3.38 -20.35 -8.90
CA LYS A 3 -3.09 -19.62 -7.66
C LYS A 3 -1.87 -20.26 -7.00
N ARG A 4 -0.96 -19.45 -6.50
CA ARG A 4 0.17 -19.90 -5.66
C ARG A 4 -0.06 -19.45 -4.22
N THR A 5 0.31 -20.29 -3.27
CA THR A 5 0.24 -19.98 -1.85
C THR A 5 1.47 -19.19 -1.43
N MET A 6 1.27 -18.18 -0.58
CA MET A 6 2.34 -17.42 0.06
C MET A 6 2.08 -17.42 1.57
N THR A 7 3.13 -17.71 2.34
CA THR A 7 3.12 -17.57 3.80
C THR A 7 3.98 -16.36 4.14
N LEU A 8 3.45 -15.46 4.95
CA LEU A 8 4.15 -14.25 5.40
C LEU A 8 4.18 -14.28 6.93
N ASN A 9 5.38 -14.29 7.50
CA ASN A 9 5.57 -14.12 8.92
C ASN A 9 5.68 -12.62 9.20
N LEU A 10 4.88 -12.13 10.14
CA LEU A 10 4.87 -10.74 10.56
C LEU A 10 5.30 -10.66 12.01
N THR A 11 6.05 -9.62 12.35
CA THR A 11 6.22 -9.21 13.74
C THR A 11 4.87 -8.78 14.33
N GLU A 12 4.76 -8.77 15.65
CA GLU A 12 3.55 -8.34 16.35
C GLU A 12 3.13 -6.92 15.92
N ARG A 13 4.10 -6.02 15.78
CA ARG A 13 3.87 -4.64 15.32
C ARG A 13 3.30 -4.59 13.91
N GLU A 14 3.84 -5.36 12.98
CA GLU A 14 3.35 -5.40 11.60
C GLU A 14 1.94 -6.00 11.51
N MET A 15 1.68 -7.04 12.30
CA MET A 15 0.35 -7.66 12.38
C MET A 15 -0.70 -6.69 12.94
N GLN A 16 -0.35 -5.92 13.97
CA GLN A 16 -1.23 -4.88 14.51
C GLN A 16 -1.57 -3.83 13.45
N VAL A 17 -0.57 -3.33 12.71
CA VAL A 17 -0.80 -2.37 11.61
C VAL A 17 -1.73 -2.95 10.55
N LEU A 18 -1.54 -4.23 10.20
CA LEU A 18 -2.41 -4.93 9.24
C LEU A 18 -3.85 -4.98 9.75
N ASP A 19 -4.06 -5.29 11.02
CA ASP A 19 -5.38 -5.38 11.64
C ASP A 19 -6.09 -4.02 11.72
N GLU A 20 -5.38 -2.97 12.12
CA GLU A 20 -5.91 -1.60 12.14
C GLU A 20 -6.34 -1.13 10.75
N LEU A 21 -5.54 -1.41 9.73
CA LEU A 21 -5.88 -1.08 8.34
C LEU A 21 -7.07 -1.88 7.83
N CYS A 22 -7.14 -3.17 8.17
CA CYS A 22 -8.28 -4.02 7.84
C CYS A 22 -9.58 -3.49 8.46
N ALA A 23 -9.56 -3.13 9.75
CA ALA A 23 -10.69 -2.55 10.45
C ALA A 23 -11.11 -1.21 9.82
N LYS A 24 -10.16 -0.29 9.61
CA LYS A 24 -10.41 1.04 9.03
C LYS A 24 -11.01 0.97 7.64
N LYS A 25 -10.59 -0.01 6.82
CA LYS A 25 -11.04 -0.16 5.42
C LYS A 25 -12.17 -1.17 5.24
N SER A 26 -12.62 -1.83 6.31
CA SER A 26 -13.58 -2.94 6.25
C SER A 26 -13.15 -4.05 5.27
N LEU A 27 -11.87 -4.42 5.32
CA LEU A 27 -11.28 -5.46 4.47
C LEU A 27 -10.75 -6.61 5.33
N ASN A 28 -10.71 -7.82 4.76
CA ASN A 28 -9.93 -8.91 5.34
C ASN A 28 -8.45 -8.80 4.94
N LYS A 29 -7.57 -9.45 5.70
CA LYS A 29 -6.11 -9.44 5.50
C LYS A 29 -5.71 -9.80 4.07
N THR A 30 -6.29 -10.85 3.50
CA THR A 30 -6.00 -11.28 2.12
C THR A 30 -6.39 -10.22 1.09
N ALA A 31 -7.55 -9.57 1.25
CA ALA A 31 -8.02 -8.52 0.36
C ALA A 31 -7.12 -7.27 0.45
N LEU A 32 -6.73 -6.89 1.67
CA LEU A 32 -5.80 -5.79 1.90
C LEU A 32 -4.44 -6.07 1.27
N MET A 33 -3.86 -7.27 1.43
CA MET A 33 -2.60 -7.63 0.80
C MET A 33 -2.66 -7.62 -0.74
N ARG A 34 -3.76 -8.10 -1.34
CA ARG A 34 -3.96 -8.00 -2.80
C ARG A 34 -4.12 -6.56 -3.27
N GLN A 35 -4.73 -5.70 -2.46
CA GLN A 35 -4.84 -4.27 -2.77
C GLN A 35 -3.47 -3.59 -2.68
N ALA A 36 -2.69 -3.90 -1.65
CA ALA A 36 -1.33 -3.37 -1.47
C ALA A 36 -0.42 -3.75 -2.63
N LEU A 37 -0.46 -5.00 -3.10
CA LEU A 37 0.35 -5.45 -4.25
C LEU A 37 -0.02 -4.68 -5.54
N ARG A 38 -1.32 -4.48 -5.80
CA ARG A 38 -1.78 -3.69 -6.96
C ARG A 38 -1.40 -2.23 -6.86
N LEU A 39 -1.48 -1.65 -5.66
CA LEU A 39 -1.05 -0.28 -5.41
C LEU A 39 0.45 -0.13 -5.67
N TYR A 40 1.26 -1.07 -5.15
CA TYR A 40 2.70 -1.07 -5.34
C TYR A 40 3.05 -1.13 -6.84
N GLN A 41 2.45 -2.06 -7.58
CA GLN A 41 2.63 -2.15 -9.04
C GLN A 41 2.28 -0.84 -9.75
N ALA A 42 1.15 -0.21 -9.39
CA ALA A 42 0.73 1.04 -10.04
C ALA A 42 1.67 2.21 -9.72
N VAL A 43 2.22 2.28 -8.51
CA VAL A 43 3.22 3.29 -8.14
C VAL A 43 4.52 3.05 -8.90
N ASP A 44 5.01 1.81 -8.91
CA ASP A 44 6.26 1.42 -9.55
C ASP A 44 6.26 1.75 -11.05
N THR A 45 5.20 1.38 -11.77
CA THR A 45 5.03 1.71 -13.20
C THR A 45 5.09 3.22 -13.47
N ARG A 46 4.58 4.05 -12.55
CA ARG A 46 4.60 5.51 -12.71
C ARG A 46 5.97 6.09 -12.42
N LEU A 47 6.67 5.58 -11.41
CA LEU A 47 8.04 5.97 -11.11
C LEU A 47 8.99 5.62 -12.27
N GLU A 48 8.84 4.44 -12.88
CA GLU A 48 9.61 4.04 -14.07
C GLU A 48 9.39 4.98 -15.27
N GLN A 49 8.22 5.62 -15.34
CA GLN A 49 7.89 6.63 -16.36
C GLN A 49 8.45 8.03 -16.03
N GLY A 50 9.15 8.18 -14.89
CA GLY A 50 9.69 9.45 -14.42
C GLY A 50 8.68 10.34 -13.69
N GLU A 51 7.49 9.82 -13.34
CA GLU A 51 6.52 10.55 -12.52
C GLU A 51 6.95 10.61 -11.05
N LYS A 52 6.40 11.55 -10.29
CA LYS A 52 6.64 11.70 -8.85
C LYS A 52 5.39 11.34 -8.05
N LEU A 53 5.56 10.65 -6.92
CA LEU A 53 4.49 10.39 -5.97
C LEU A 53 4.38 11.56 -4.98
N LEU A 54 3.22 12.23 -4.98
CA LEU A 54 2.96 13.42 -4.16
C LEU A 54 1.73 13.16 -3.28
N PHE A 55 1.77 13.61 -2.03
CA PHE A 55 0.57 13.80 -1.22
C PHE A 55 0.18 15.27 -1.24
N GLU A 56 -1.08 15.57 -1.56
CA GLU A 56 -1.65 16.90 -1.49
C GLU A 56 -2.59 16.99 -0.29
N ASN A 57 -2.42 18.02 0.53
CA ASN A 57 -3.41 18.37 1.54
C ASN A 57 -4.55 19.17 0.88
N ASP A 58 -5.76 18.61 0.86
CA ASP A 58 -6.89 19.25 0.19
C ASP A 58 -7.24 20.64 0.72
N LYS A 59 -6.95 20.93 2.00
CA LYS A 59 -7.27 22.20 2.65
C LYS A 59 -6.19 23.25 2.46
N THR A 60 -4.92 22.88 2.66
CA THR A 60 -3.80 23.84 2.60
C THR A 60 -3.16 23.92 1.23
N LYS A 61 -3.43 22.95 0.35
CA LYS A 61 -2.80 22.77 -0.97
C LYS A 61 -1.29 22.53 -0.91
N GLU A 62 -0.76 22.28 0.28
CA GLU A 62 0.63 21.87 0.45
C GLU A 62 0.84 20.49 -0.17
N LYS A 63 1.95 20.36 -0.89
CA LYS A 63 2.39 19.12 -1.52
C LYS A 63 3.65 18.63 -0.85
N SER A 64 3.67 17.36 -0.44
CA SER A 64 4.87 16.68 0.02
C SER A 64 5.20 15.53 -0.92
N GLU A 65 6.46 15.46 -1.34
CA GLU A 65 6.98 14.38 -2.17
C GLU A 65 7.31 13.18 -1.30
N LEU A 66 6.77 12.01 -1.67
CA LEU A 66 7.10 10.75 -1.01
C LEU A 66 8.14 10.04 -1.86
N MET A 67 9.36 9.92 -1.33
CA MET A 67 10.36 9.03 -1.89
C MET A 67 10.05 7.60 -1.45
N VAL A 68 9.89 6.69 -2.41
CA VAL A 68 9.84 5.26 -2.14
C VAL A 68 11.30 4.77 -2.10
N LEU A 69 11.68 4.08 -1.01
CA LEU A 69 13.02 3.49 -0.83
C LEU A 69 13.19 2.20 -1.63
#